data_AF-A0A1A8VNL8-F1
#
_entry.id   AF-A0A1A8VNL8-F1
#
_cell.length_a   1.000
_cell.length_b   1.000
_cell.length_c   1.000
_cell.angle_alpha   90.00
_cell.angle_beta   90.00
_cell.angle_gamma   90.00
#
_symmetry.space_group_name_H-M   'P 1'
#
loop_
_entity.id
_entity.type
_entity.pdbx_description
1 polymer ?
#
loop_
_entity_poly.entity_id
_entity_poly.type
_entity_poly.pdbx_seq_one_letter_code
_entity_poly.pdbx_strand_id
1 'polypeptide(L)'
;MKNEYEFFKYSENHFNNEKFAYEYPLEESYSNNCKFVHPGWEHYHRDICTNFKKFVSFLNRRKNAASLDANNKHEDYLNFWINFNLRKYENNKIEPSDFYRITNERDPSFFSLNFGIKVSNIEPSIFENMKLLYNLYQEYHKIIDMTYEVHIDIRKCIEYANICLSMYNNTIKRCPSKDKETFCTALSDFEKSYNSIRTIKPFDSNNLPALPSYKDKTKLEKPVSDYSQQTVIQSQVISAHTGSSPQHGVDFSSKYTIFVILAIILGIFLILLSMYMFTPFGSWLLRRIQHKKITFSDLEEETNQLLNIDEDLLKYSDKVHYTISYNTVTNA
;
A
#
# COMPACT_ATOMS: atom_id res chain seq x y z
N MET A 1 11.81 18.38 -5.12
CA MET A 1 12.08 17.37 -4.06
C MET A 1 11.27 16.14 -4.38
N LYS A 2 11.90 15.00 -4.65
CA LYS A 2 11.21 13.70 -4.77
C LYS A 2 10.80 13.33 -3.35
N ASN A 3 9.50 13.20 -3.06
CA ASN A 3 9.05 12.82 -1.72
C ASN A 3 9.45 11.36 -1.47
N GLU A 4 10.45 11.14 -0.62
CA GLU A 4 11.05 9.82 -0.39
C GLU A 4 10.04 8.81 0.18
N TYR A 5 8.98 9.31 0.83
CA TYR A 5 7.95 8.49 1.49
C TYR A 5 6.71 8.25 0.61
N GLU A 6 6.70 8.72 -0.64
CA GLU A 6 5.50 8.71 -1.49
C GLU A 6 4.93 7.30 -1.72
N PHE A 7 5.78 6.28 -1.84
CA PHE A 7 5.35 4.90 -2.06
C PHE A 7 4.49 4.34 -0.91
N PHE A 8 4.61 4.87 0.32
CA PHE A 8 3.77 4.43 1.44
C PHE A 8 2.29 4.72 1.24
N LYS A 9 1.92 5.67 0.37
CA LYS A 9 0.52 5.89 -0.01
C LYS A 9 -0.12 4.67 -0.68
N TYR A 10 0.70 3.80 -1.24
CA TYR A 10 0.30 2.57 -1.93
C TYR A 10 0.64 1.31 -1.12
N SER A 11 0.85 1.45 0.20
CA SER A 11 1.27 0.36 1.08
C SER A 11 0.42 -0.90 0.90
N GLU A 12 -0.91 -0.78 0.85
CA GLU A 12 -1.79 -1.94 0.69
C GLU A 12 -1.49 -2.73 -0.57
N ASN A 13 -1.23 -2.06 -1.69
CA ASN A 13 -0.84 -2.72 -2.93
C ASN A 13 0.52 -3.43 -2.77
N HIS A 14 1.49 -2.75 -2.15
CA HIS A 14 2.84 -3.28 -1.94
C HIS A 14 2.85 -4.51 -1.03
N PHE A 15 2.21 -4.45 0.13
CA PHE A 15 2.13 -5.55 1.10
C PHE A 15 1.40 -6.75 0.51
N ASN A 16 0.28 -6.52 -0.19
CA ASN A 16 -0.43 -7.59 -0.87
C ASN A 16 0.44 -8.24 -1.96
N ASN A 17 1.09 -7.43 -2.80
CA ASN A 17 1.94 -7.99 -3.85
C ASN A 17 3.12 -8.76 -3.30
N GLU A 18 3.74 -8.29 -2.21
CA GLU A 18 4.82 -9.00 -1.54
C GLU A 18 4.34 -10.34 -0.97
N LYS A 19 3.19 -10.35 -0.27
CA LYS A 19 2.57 -11.56 0.28
C LYS A 19 2.30 -12.58 -0.82
N PHE A 20 1.64 -12.17 -1.90
CA PHE A 20 1.34 -13.05 -3.03
C PHE A 20 2.59 -13.52 -3.75
N ALA A 21 3.60 -12.67 -3.94
CA ALA A 21 4.84 -13.06 -4.59
C ALA A 21 5.52 -14.27 -3.92
N TYR A 22 5.40 -14.41 -2.59
CA TYR A 22 5.98 -15.55 -1.87
C TYR A 22 5.20 -16.86 -2.03
N GLU A 23 3.91 -16.80 -2.39
CA GLU A 23 3.08 -17.97 -2.68
C GLU A 23 3.46 -18.63 -4.02
N TYR A 24 4.03 -17.88 -4.97
CA TYR A 24 4.41 -18.41 -6.27
C TYR A 24 5.81 -19.03 -6.27
N PRO A 25 5.98 -20.20 -6.93
CA PRO A 25 7.30 -20.78 -7.14
C PRO A 25 8.12 -19.91 -8.10
N LEU A 26 9.43 -19.83 -7.82
CA LEU A 26 10.41 -19.31 -8.76
C LEU A 26 11.03 -20.51 -9.48
N GLU A 27 11.20 -20.42 -10.79
CA GLU A 27 11.89 -21.46 -11.56
C GLU A 27 13.26 -21.77 -10.94
N GLU A 28 13.62 -23.06 -10.97
CA GLU A 28 14.81 -23.55 -10.28
C GLU A 28 16.09 -22.89 -10.80
N SER A 29 16.16 -22.65 -12.10
CA SER A 29 17.25 -21.94 -12.77
C SER A 29 17.51 -20.56 -12.15
N TYR A 30 16.46 -19.74 -12.02
CA TYR A 30 16.54 -18.40 -11.44
C TYR A 30 16.89 -18.41 -9.95
N SER A 31 16.38 -19.40 -9.21
CA SER A 31 16.72 -19.63 -7.80
C SER A 31 18.18 -20.06 -7.63
N ASN A 32 18.68 -20.93 -8.50
CA ASN A 32 20.05 -21.43 -8.45
C ASN A 32 21.08 -20.32 -8.75
N ASN A 33 20.72 -19.32 -9.56
CA ASN A 33 21.54 -18.11 -9.76
C ASN A 33 21.70 -17.24 -8.51
N CYS A 34 20.95 -17.49 -7.43
CA CYS A 34 21.17 -16.87 -6.12
C CYS A 34 22.15 -17.67 -5.22
N LYS A 35 22.47 -18.92 -5.57
CA LYS A 35 23.30 -19.85 -4.77
C LYS A 35 24.73 -19.92 -5.32
N PHE A 36 25.49 -18.84 -5.17
CA PHE A 36 26.89 -18.78 -5.60
C PHE A 36 27.84 -18.40 -4.44
N VAL A 37 29.13 -18.55 -4.71
CA VAL A 37 30.22 -18.14 -3.80
C VAL A 37 30.78 -16.81 -4.30
N HIS A 38 30.66 -15.78 -3.47
CA HIS A 38 31.23 -14.45 -3.70
C HIS A 38 31.69 -13.89 -2.34
N PRO A 39 32.79 -13.12 -2.28
CA PRO A 39 33.22 -12.50 -1.02
C PRO A 39 32.09 -11.67 -0.38
N GLY A 40 31.76 -11.97 0.88
CA GLY A 40 30.67 -11.31 1.61
C GLY A 40 29.26 -11.79 1.26
N TRP A 41 29.09 -12.70 0.29
CA TRP A 41 27.78 -13.27 -0.07
C TRP A 41 27.44 -14.47 0.83
N GLU A 42 26.78 -14.15 1.93
CA GLU A 42 26.29 -15.10 2.93
C GLU A 42 24.95 -15.78 2.56
N HIS A 43 24.54 -16.78 3.34
CA HIS A 43 23.28 -17.52 3.14
C HIS A 43 22.06 -16.58 3.02
N TYR A 44 21.94 -15.58 3.90
CA TYR A 44 20.80 -14.67 3.88
C TYR A 44 20.72 -13.84 2.59
N HIS A 45 21.84 -13.57 1.91
CA HIS A 45 21.79 -12.91 0.59
C HIS A 45 21.12 -13.80 -0.46
N ARG A 46 21.28 -15.12 -0.36
CA ARG A 46 20.61 -16.09 -1.23
C ARG A 46 19.10 -16.04 -1.03
N ASP A 47 18.66 -15.96 0.22
CA ASP A 47 17.25 -15.86 0.59
C ASP A 47 16.66 -14.53 0.10
N ILE A 48 17.36 -13.41 0.34
CA ILE A 48 16.95 -12.08 -0.14
C ILE A 48 16.89 -12.05 -1.68
N CYS A 49 17.88 -12.62 -2.37
CA CYS A 49 17.91 -12.69 -3.84
C CYS A 49 16.73 -13.49 -4.38
N THR A 50 16.44 -14.65 -3.79
CA THR A 50 15.33 -15.50 -4.22
C THR A 50 13.99 -14.80 -4.01
N ASN A 51 13.78 -14.18 -2.84
CA ASN A 51 12.56 -13.45 -2.52
C ASN A 51 12.40 -12.20 -3.40
N PHE A 52 13.49 -11.49 -3.68
CA PHE A 52 13.48 -10.35 -4.59
C PHE A 52 13.07 -10.78 -6.01
N LYS A 53 13.64 -11.87 -6.55
CA LYS A 53 13.27 -12.40 -7.86
C LYS A 53 11.82 -12.87 -7.92
N LYS A 54 11.31 -13.53 -6.88
CA LYS A 54 9.88 -13.86 -6.77
C LYS A 54 9.02 -12.60 -6.89
N PHE A 55 9.40 -11.55 -6.17
CA PHE A 55 8.66 -10.30 -6.18
C PHE A 55 8.70 -9.59 -7.53
N VAL A 56 9.87 -9.49 -8.16
CA VAL A 56 10.02 -8.92 -9.51
C VAL A 56 9.21 -9.71 -10.54
N SER A 57 9.28 -11.04 -10.52
CA SER A 57 8.52 -11.92 -11.42
C SER A 57 7.01 -11.72 -11.25
N PHE A 58 6.53 -11.70 -10.00
CA PHE A 58 5.12 -11.47 -9.71
C PHE A 58 4.64 -10.10 -10.22
N LEU A 59 5.42 -9.03 -9.98
CA LEU A 59 5.09 -7.69 -10.47
C LEU A 59 5.12 -7.63 -12.01
N ASN A 60 6.03 -8.35 -12.65
CA ASN A 60 6.12 -8.41 -14.11
C ASN A 60 4.88 -9.08 -14.72
N ARG A 61 4.41 -10.18 -14.14
CA ARG A 61 3.14 -10.83 -14.52
C ARG A 61 1.97 -9.87 -14.39
N ARG A 62 1.88 -9.15 -13.26
CA ARG A 62 0.82 -8.15 -13.05
C ARG A 62 0.89 -7.02 -14.06
N LYS A 63 2.09 -6.56 -14.42
CA LYS A 63 2.32 -5.53 -15.43
C LYS A 63 1.84 -5.99 -16.81
N ASN A 64 2.20 -7.21 -17.22
CA ASN A 64 1.79 -7.79 -18.50
C ASN A 64 0.26 -7.99 -18.57
N ALA A 65 -0.38 -8.31 -17.44
CA ALA A 65 -1.83 -8.39 -17.32
C ALA A 65 -2.54 -7.01 -17.17
N ALA A 66 -1.82 -5.89 -17.33
CA ALA A 66 -2.32 -4.52 -17.12
C ALA A 66 -3.00 -4.32 -15.74
N SER A 67 -2.59 -5.10 -14.74
CA SER A 67 -3.16 -5.14 -13.39
C SER A 67 -2.25 -4.48 -12.34
N LEU A 68 -1.07 -4.04 -12.75
CA LEU A 68 -0.15 -3.23 -11.95
C LEU A 68 -0.40 -1.75 -12.27
N ASP A 69 -0.74 -0.96 -11.24
CA ASP A 69 -0.88 0.48 -11.39
C ASP A 69 0.50 1.11 -11.64
N ALA A 70 0.68 1.76 -12.79
CA ALA A 70 1.92 2.42 -13.17
C ALA A 70 2.34 3.52 -12.18
N ASN A 71 1.39 4.10 -11.44
CA ASN A 71 1.64 5.18 -10.49
C ASN A 71 1.93 4.68 -9.07
N ASN A 72 1.89 3.37 -8.81
CA ASN A 72 2.02 2.84 -7.44
C ASN A 72 3.44 2.94 -6.86
N LYS A 73 4.43 3.51 -7.57
CA LYS A 73 5.82 3.66 -7.09
C LYS A 73 6.49 2.33 -6.69
N HIS A 74 6.15 1.22 -7.33
CA HIS A 74 6.71 -0.10 -7.00
C HIS A 74 8.24 -0.16 -7.08
N GLU A 75 8.89 0.56 -8.00
CA GLU A 75 10.36 0.61 -8.05
C GLU A 75 10.97 1.26 -6.79
N ASP A 76 10.35 2.34 -6.28
CA ASP A 76 10.77 2.99 -5.05
C ASP A 76 10.57 2.05 -3.84
N TYR A 77 9.46 1.31 -3.81
CA TYR A 77 9.22 0.27 -2.80
C TYR A 77 10.24 -0.85 -2.85
N LEU A 78 10.57 -1.37 -4.05
CA LEU A 78 11.56 -2.44 -4.19
C LEU A 78 12.97 -1.99 -3.77
N ASN A 79 13.34 -0.73 -4.06
CA ASN A 79 14.59 -0.15 -3.57
C ASN A 79 14.61 -0.09 -2.02
N PHE A 80 13.51 0.35 -1.40
CA PHE A 80 13.35 0.30 0.06
C PHE A 80 13.42 -1.14 0.59
N TRP A 81 12.73 -2.09 -0.07
CA TRP A 81 12.67 -3.49 0.33
C TRP A 81 14.06 -4.13 0.38
N ILE A 82 14.93 -3.86 -0.62
CA ILE A 82 16.32 -4.36 -0.62
C ILE A 82 17.08 -3.75 0.56
N ASN A 83 17.02 -2.42 0.74
CA ASN A 83 17.67 -1.73 1.85
C ASN A 83 17.22 -2.31 3.20
N PHE A 84 15.92 -2.50 3.37
CA PHE A 84 15.31 -3.02 4.59
C PHE A 84 15.78 -4.44 4.89
N ASN A 85 15.79 -5.33 3.90
CA ASN A 85 16.15 -6.73 4.11
C ASN A 85 17.65 -6.94 4.33
N LEU A 86 18.52 -6.17 3.66
CA LEU A 86 19.97 -6.25 3.88
C LEU A 86 20.39 -5.69 5.25
N ARG A 87 19.80 -4.56 5.65
CA ARG A 87 20.12 -3.89 6.94
C ARG A 87 19.56 -4.62 8.18
N LYS A 88 18.86 -5.74 8.00
CA LYS A 88 18.50 -6.65 9.11
C LYS A 88 19.72 -7.35 9.70
N TYR A 89 20.82 -7.47 8.94
CA TYR A 89 22.00 -8.21 9.32
C TYR A 89 23.14 -7.25 9.64
N GLU A 90 23.54 -7.17 10.91
CA GLU A 90 24.56 -6.23 11.40
C GLU A 90 25.94 -6.44 10.75
N ASN A 91 26.24 -7.67 10.36
CA ASN A 91 27.50 -8.05 9.71
C ASN A 91 27.42 -8.03 8.18
N ASN A 92 26.34 -7.46 7.60
CA ASN A 92 26.23 -7.31 6.16
C ASN A 92 27.36 -6.43 5.60
N LYS A 93 28.03 -6.94 4.57
CA LYS A 93 29.15 -6.26 3.89
C LYS A 93 28.80 -5.81 2.48
N ILE A 94 27.59 -6.12 2.00
CA ILE A 94 27.14 -5.83 0.65
C ILE A 94 26.15 -4.68 0.70
N GLU A 95 26.50 -3.57 0.04
CA GLU A 95 25.60 -2.43 -0.11
C GLU A 95 24.41 -2.79 -1.02
N PRO A 96 23.21 -2.23 -0.79
CA PRO A 96 22.02 -2.43 -1.63
C PRO A 96 22.27 -2.32 -3.14
N SER A 97 23.02 -1.31 -3.59
CA SER A 97 23.35 -1.15 -5.00
C SER A 97 24.23 -2.28 -5.54
N ASP A 98 25.21 -2.75 -4.75
CA ASP A 98 26.07 -3.87 -5.12
C ASP A 98 25.31 -5.19 -5.11
N PHE A 99 24.44 -5.41 -4.13
CA PHE A 99 23.55 -6.57 -4.09
C PHE A 99 22.74 -6.68 -5.38
N TYR A 100 22.11 -5.57 -5.80
CA TYR A 100 21.32 -5.55 -7.03
C TYR A 100 22.18 -5.77 -8.27
N ARG A 101 23.33 -5.11 -8.37
CA ARG A 101 24.28 -5.28 -9.48
C ARG A 101 24.74 -6.74 -9.61
N ILE A 102 25.22 -7.34 -8.52
CA ILE A 102 25.66 -8.75 -8.49
C ILE A 102 24.51 -9.68 -8.91
N THR A 103 23.31 -9.45 -8.37
CA THR A 103 22.13 -10.27 -8.72
C THR A 103 21.79 -10.17 -10.21
N ASN A 104 21.94 -8.98 -10.81
CA ASN A 104 21.71 -8.74 -12.24
C ASN A 104 22.78 -9.38 -13.13
N GLU A 105 24.07 -9.16 -12.82
CA GLU A 105 25.19 -9.75 -13.55
C GLU A 105 25.16 -11.28 -13.56
N ARG A 106 24.63 -11.90 -12.50
CA ARG A 106 24.49 -13.36 -12.38
C ARG A 106 23.31 -13.95 -13.13
N ASP A 107 22.29 -13.15 -13.40
CA ASP A 107 21.06 -13.64 -14.04
C ASP A 107 20.50 -12.61 -15.04
N PRO A 108 21.27 -12.26 -16.08
CA PRO A 108 20.86 -11.25 -17.04
C PRO A 108 19.60 -11.66 -17.82
N SER A 109 19.41 -12.97 -18.06
CA SER A 109 18.20 -13.48 -18.71
C SER A 109 16.95 -13.24 -17.86
N PHE A 110 17.01 -13.48 -16.55
CA PHE A 110 15.91 -13.15 -15.64
C PHE A 110 15.51 -11.68 -15.73
N PHE A 111 16.48 -10.76 -15.66
CA PHE A 111 16.18 -9.32 -15.70
C PHE A 111 15.80 -8.81 -17.09
N SER A 112 16.19 -9.51 -18.17
CA SER A 112 15.75 -9.21 -19.53
C SER A 112 14.31 -9.63 -19.79
N LEU A 113 13.87 -10.76 -19.22
CA LEU A 113 12.48 -11.23 -19.30
C LEU A 113 11.54 -10.50 -18.34
N ASN A 114 12.11 -9.95 -17.26
CA ASN A 114 11.41 -9.12 -16.30
C ASN A 114 11.82 -7.65 -16.46
N PHE A 115 11.78 -6.87 -15.38
CA PHE A 115 12.19 -5.48 -15.39
C PHE A 115 13.34 -5.25 -14.42
N GLY A 116 14.23 -4.33 -14.80
CA GLY A 116 15.22 -3.78 -13.89
C GLY A 116 14.64 -2.63 -13.06
N ILE A 117 15.29 -2.32 -11.94
CA ILE A 117 14.97 -1.16 -11.11
C ILE A 117 16.24 -0.37 -10.80
N LYS A 118 16.09 0.91 -10.45
CA LYS A 118 17.19 1.69 -9.91
C LYS A 118 17.30 1.45 -8.40
N VAL A 119 18.40 0.83 -7.97
CA VAL A 119 18.70 0.61 -6.55
C VAL A 119 19.78 1.58 -6.09
N SER A 120 19.55 2.23 -4.95
CA SER A 120 20.49 3.12 -4.30
C SER A 120 20.46 2.92 -2.79
N ASN A 121 21.60 3.20 -2.15
CA ASN A 121 21.68 3.16 -0.69
C ASN A 121 20.84 4.31 -0.13
N ILE A 122 19.86 4.00 0.71
CA ILE A 122 19.02 5.02 1.36
C ILE A 122 19.83 5.65 2.50
N GLU A 123 19.79 6.97 2.61
CA GLU A 123 20.45 7.70 3.68
C GLU A 123 20.00 7.17 5.06
N PRO A 124 20.90 6.95 6.04
CA PRO A 124 20.54 6.36 7.33
C PRO A 124 19.38 7.05 8.05
N SER A 125 19.34 8.39 8.06
CA SER A 125 18.28 9.18 8.71
C SER A 125 16.90 8.91 8.08
N ILE A 126 16.84 8.97 6.74
CA ILE A 126 15.64 8.70 5.94
C ILE A 126 15.22 7.24 6.11
N PHE A 127 16.17 6.30 6.07
CA PHE A 127 15.92 4.87 6.23
C PHE A 127 15.28 4.54 7.58
N GLU A 128 15.80 5.10 8.68
CA GLU A 128 15.23 4.86 10.01
C GLU A 128 13.79 5.38 10.09
N ASN A 129 13.50 6.52 9.47
CA ASN A 129 12.13 7.03 9.36
C ASN A 129 11.22 6.10 8.53
N MET A 130 11.70 5.62 7.36
CA MET A 130 10.95 4.65 6.54
C MET A 130 10.68 3.34 7.28
N LYS A 131 11.66 2.84 8.05
CA LYS A 131 11.54 1.63 8.86
C LYS A 131 10.41 1.73 9.87
N LEU A 132 10.24 2.88 10.53
CA LEU A 132 9.13 3.10 11.47
C LEU A 132 7.78 3.05 10.77
N LEU A 133 7.65 3.75 9.63
CA LEU A 133 6.42 3.74 8.82
C LEU A 133 6.11 2.33 8.33
N TYR A 134 7.12 1.63 7.82
CA TYR A 134 6.97 0.27 7.34
C TYR A 134 6.49 -0.68 8.45
N ASN A 135 7.09 -0.61 9.64
CA ASN A 135 6.65 -1.43 10.77
C ASN A 135 5.23 -1.07 11.21
N LEU A 136 4.85 0.21 11.20
CA LEU A 136 3.46 0.64 11.47
C LEU A 136 2.49 0.05 10.46
N TYR A 137 2.82 0.13 9.16
CA TYR A 137 2.00 -0.48 8.12
C TYR A 137 1.97 -2.01 8.24
N GLN A 138 3.04 -2.68 8.65
CA GLN A 138 3.02 -4.13 8.89
C GLN A 138 1.95 -4.53 9.90
N GLU A 139 1.90 -3.85 11.06
CA GLU A 139 0.89 -4.14 12.08
C GLU A 139 -0.52 -3.74 11.62
N TYR A 140 -0.65 -2.62 10.90
CA TYR A 140 -1.91 -2.20 10.28
C TYR A 140 -2.44 -3.23 9.28
N HIS A 141 -1.59 -3.82 8.43
CA HIS A 141 -2.04 -4.82 7.45
C HIS A 141 -2.48 -6.12 8.11
N LYS A 142 -1.97 -6.47 9.29
CA LYS A 142 -2.51 -7.61 10.07
C LYS A 142 -3.96 -7.35 10.51
N ILE A 143 -4.31 -6.10 10.82
CA ILE A 143 -5.70 -5.71 11.12
C ILE A 143 -6.55 -5.80 9.85
N ILE A 144 -6.05 -5.25 8.72
CA ILE A 144 -6.74 -5.31 7.43
C ILE A 144 -6.98 -6.76 6.99
N ASP A 145 -6.00 -7.65 7.12
CA ASP A 145 -6.13 -9.05 6.74
C ASP A 145 -7.30 -9.74 7.47
N MET A 146 -7.53 -9.42 8.75
CA MET A 146 -8.67 -9.94 9.51
C MET A 146 -10.03 -9.47 8.98
N THR A 147 -10.08 -8.32 8.31
CA THR A 147 -11.34 -7.82 7.73
C THR A 147 -11.86 -8.70 6.60
N TYR A 148 -10.99 -9.57 6.06
CA TYR A 148 -11.33 -10.54 5.03
C TYR A 148 -11.60 -11.95 5.57
N GLU A 149 -11.44 -12.18 6.88
CA GLU A 149 -11.68 -13.49 7.51
C GLU A 149 -13.19 -13.70 7.77
N VAL A 150 -13.64 -14.96 7.60
CA VAL A 150 -15.04 -15.35 7.85
C VAL A 150 -15.38 -15.28 9.35
N HIS A 151 -14.42 -15.61 10.21
CA HIS A 151 -14.56 -15.59 11.66
C HIS A 151 -13.52 -14.65 12.26
N ILE A 152 -13.96 -13.46 12.64
CA ILE A 152 -13.08 -12.40 13.15
C ILE A 152 -12.75 -12.66 14.62
N ASP A 153 -11.46 -12.81 14.93
CA ASP A 153 -10.96 -12.76 16.30
C ASP A 153 -10.76 -11.29 16.74
N ILE A 154 -11.81 -10.74 17.36
CA ILE A 154 -11.81 -9.35 17.85
C ILE A 154 -10.68 -9.10 18.86
N ARG A 155 -10.33 -10.08 19.70
CA ARG A 155 -9.27 -9.92 20.69
C ARG A 155 -7.92 -9.73 20.02
N LYS A 156 -7.60 -10.56 19.03
CA LYS A 156 -6.35 -10.46 18.27
C LYS A 156 -6.26 -9.15 17.49
N CYS A 157 -7.40 -8.65 16.97
CA CYS A 157 -7.44 -7.32 16.37
C CYS A 157 -7.11 -6.21 17.37
N ILE A 158 -7.67 -6.26 18.58
CA ILE A 158 -7.39 -5.28 19.65
C ILE A 158 -5.89 -5.31 20.00
N GLU A 159 -5.28 -6.49 20.05
CA GLU A 159 -3.84 -6.64 20.29
C GLU A 159 -3.01 -5.93 19.20
N TYR A 160 -3.29 -6.15 17.91
CA TYR A 160 -2.60 -5.44 16.83
C TYR A 160 -2.86 -3.93 16.82
N ALA A 161 -4.07 -3.49 17.16
CA ALA A 161 -4.42 -2.08 17.27
C ALA A 161 -3.64 -1.38 18.41
N ASN A 162 -3.48 -2.05 19.56
CA ASN A 162 -2.69 -1.54 20.68
C ASN A 162 -1.19 -1.46 20.34
N ILE A 163 -0.67 -2.43 19.58
CA ILE A 163 0.71 -2.38 19.07
C ILE A 163 0.88 -1.17 18.14
N CYS A 164 -0.05 -0.97 17.18
CA CYS A 164 -0.06 0.20 16.30
C CYS A 164 -0.06 1.52 17.11
N LEU A 165 -0.94 1.64 18.11
CA LEU A 165 -1.04 2.82 18.97
C LEU A 165 0.27 3.10 19.71
N SER A 166 0.88 2.07 20.30
CA SER A 166 2.16 2.19 21.01
C SER A 166 3.29 2.66 20.10
N MET A 167 3.42 2.02 18.93
CA MET A 167 4.43 2.39 17.93
C MET A 167 4.22 3.80 17.40
N TYR A 168 2.98 4.17 17.10
CA TYR A 168 2.64 5.49 16.58
C TYR A 168 2.94 6.58 17.61
N ASN A 169 2.60 6.35 18.87
CA ASN A 169 2.87 7.29 19.96
C ASN A 169 4.37 7.57 20.16
N ASN A 170 5.23 6.60 19.91
CA ASN A 170 6.67 6.79 19.95
C ASN A 170 7.18 7.47 18.67
N THR A 171 6.64 7.07 17.51
CA THR A 171 7.05 7.58 16.19
C THR A 171 6.73 9.06 16.03
N ILE A 172 5.53 9.50 16.42
CA ILE A 172 5.07 10.89 16.26
C ILE A 172 5.87 11.90 17.09
N LYS A 173 6.59 11.47 18.14
CA LYS A 173 7.49 12.34 18.92
C LYS A 173 8.66 12.88 18.09
N ARG A 174 8.98 12.22 16.96
CA ARG A 174 10.01 12.67 16.02
C ARG A 174 9.54 13.82 15.13
N CYS A 175 8.25 14.11 15.10
CA CYS A 175 7.71 15.17 14.25
C CYS A 175 7.84 16.53 14.92
N PRO A 176 8.51 17.51 14.28
CA PRO A 176 8.68 18.83 14.85
C PRO A 176 7.33 19.54 14.99
N SER A 177 7.24 20.44 15.96
CA SER A 177 5.98 21.12 16.33
C SER A 177 5.54 22.18 15.31
N LYS A 178 6.38 22.53 14.35
CA LYS A 178 6.15 23.65 13.40
C LYS A 178 6.43 23.35 11.92
N ASP A 179 7.18 22.29 11.59
CA ASP A 179 7.55 21.98 10.20
C ASP A 179 6.86 20.71 9.68
N LYS A 180 6.33 20.78 8.45
CA LYS A 180 5.82 19.61 7.73
C LYS A 180 6.99 18.88 7.06
N GLU A 181 7.78 18.17 7.86
CA GLU A 181 8.74 17.21 7.31
C GLU A 181 7.98 16.17 6.46
N THR A 182 8.58 15.74 5.35
CA THR A 182 7.97 14.76 4.43
C THR A 182 7.61 13.47 5.17
N PHE A 183 8.43 13.06 6.13
CA PHE A 183 8.15 11.96 7.06
C PHE A 183 6.85 12.15 7.85
N CYS A 184 6.65 13.33 8.45
CA CYS A 184 5.48 13.60 9.28
C CYS A 184 4.20 13.72 8.47
N THR A 185 4.32 14.15 7.22
CA THR A 185 3.21 14.09 6.26
C THR A 185 2.81 12.64 5.98
N ALA A 186 3.79 11.76 5.73
CA ALA A 186 3.53 10.34 5.53
C ALA A 186 2.96 9.66 6.79
N LEU A 187 3.45 10.03 7.99
CA LEU A 187 2.90 9.54 9.25
C LEU A 187 1.45 10.00 9.48
N SER A 188 1.12 11.24 9.10
CA SER A 188 -0.26 11.73 9.13
C SER A 188 -1.15 11.01 8.11
N ASP A 189 -0.62 10.60 6.96
CA ASP A 189 -1.37 9.79 6.00
C ASP A 189 -1.64 8.39 6.57
N PHE A 190 -0.67 7.77 7.26
CA PHE A 190 -0.90 6.53 8.04
C PHE A 190 -2.00 6.70 9.10
N GLU A 191 -1.96 7.80 9.87
CA GLU A 191 -2.97 8.12 10.89
C GLU A 191 -4.39 8.10 10.29
N LYS A 192 -4.56 8.72 9.12
CA LYS A 192 -5.85 8.75 8.41
C LYS A 192 -6.27 7.36 7.94
N SER A 193 -5.36 6.58 7.36
CA SER A 193 -5.65 5.21 6.90
C SER A 193 -6.09 4.32 8.06
N TYR A 194 -5.39 4.36 9.19
CA TYR A 194 -5.76 3.62 10.40
C TYR A 194 -7.11 4.08 10.96
N ASN A 195 -7.32 5.39 11.11
CA ASN A 195 -8.57 5.91 11.67
C ASN A 195 -9.77 5.64 10.74
N SER A 196 -9.56 5.44 9.44
CA SER A 196 -10.61 5.06 8.50
C SER A 196 -11.14 3.64 8.76
N ILE A 197 -10.28 2.70 9.19
CA ILE A 197 -10.72 1.33 9.55
C ILE A 197 -11.75 1.39 10.68
N ARG A 198 -11.61 2.34 11.61
CA ARG A 198 -12.49 2.52 12.79
C ARG A 198 -13.95 2.84 12.45
N THR A 199 -14.27 2.98 11.16
CA THR A 199 -15.62 3.19 10.64
C THR A 199 -16.28 1.90 10.14
N ILE A 200 -15.53 0.79 10.07
CA ILE A 200 -15.95 -0.49 9.50
C ILE A 200 -16.28 -1.47 10.63
N LYS A 201 -17.45 -2.12 10.61
CA LYS A 201 -17.79 -3.16 11.60
C LYS A 201 -17.07 -4.48 11.28
N PRO A 202 -16.64 -5.27 12.29
CA PRO A 202 -16.77 -5.02 13.74
C PRO A 202 -15.68 -4.10 14.32
N PHE A 203 -14.73 -3.66 13.50
CA PHE A 203 -13.59 -2.81 13.86
C PHE A 203 -14.01 -1.34 14.01
N ASP A 204 -14.99 -1.07 14.88
CA ASP A 204 -15.49 0.29 15.08
C ASP A 204 -14.74 1.02 16.21
N SER A 205 -15.19 2.25 16.49
CA SER A 205 -14.61 3.10 17.54
C SER A 205 -14.70 2.51 18.95
N ASN A 206 -15.51 1.47 19.19
CA ASN A 206 -15.57 0.80 20.49
C ASN A 206 -14.43 -0.22 20.65
N ASN A 207 -13.98 -0.81 19.55
CA ASN A 207 -12.98 -1.89 19.57
C ASN A 207 -11.57 -1.38 19.25
N LEU A 208 -11.42 -0.28 18.49
CA LEU A 208 -10.11 0.25 18.12
C LEU A 208 -9.85 1.65 18.70
N PRO A 209 -8.73 1.84 19.42
CA PRO A 209 -8.34 3.16 19.91
C PRO A 209 -8.01 4.10 18.75
N ALA A 210 -8.34 5.37 18.90
CA ALA A 210 -7.94 6.42 17.96
C ALA A 210 -6.43 6.66 18.03
N LEU A 211 -5.79 6.91 16.88
CA LEU A 211 -4.46 7.48 16.89
C LEU A 211 -4.55 8.99 17.17
N PRO A 212 -3.69 9.55 18.06
CA PRO A 212 -3.72 10.96 18.36
C PRO A 212 -3.34 11.79 17.14
N SER A 213 -4.09 12.87 16.89
CA SER A 213 -3.80 13.69 15.73
C SER A 213 -2.49 14.43 15.87
N TYR A 214 -1.70 14.44 14.80
CA TYR A 214 -0.50 15.29 14.72
C TYR A 214 -0.82 16.77 15.01
N LYS A 215 -1.98 17.26 14.54
CA LYS A 215 -2.41 18.64 14.78
C LYS A 215 -2.71 18.95 16.24
N ASP A 216 -3.06 17.95 17.05
CA ASP A 216 -3.38 18.15 18.46
C ASP A 216 -2.11 18.18 19.34
N LYS A 217 -1.06 17.43 18.97
CA LYS A 217 0.24 17.48 19.69
C LYS A 217 0.96 18.81 19.51
N THR A 218 0.90 19.41 18.32
CA THR A 218 1.48 20.75 18.06
C THR A 218 0.81 21.88 18.85
N LYS A 219 -0.40 21.67 19.39
CA LYS A 219 -1.09 22.65 20.27
C LYS A 219 -0.67 22.55 21.74
N LEU A 220 -0.20 21.38 22.20
CA LEU A 220 0.12 21.14 23.61
C LEU A 220 1.49 21.72 24.03
N GLU A 221 2.37 22.04 23.09
CA GLU A 221 3.73 22.56 23.36
C GLU A 221 3.84 24.09 23.28
N LYS A 222 2.78 24.84 23.59
CA LYS A 222 2.96 26.28 23.87
C LYS A 222 3.56 26.44 25.27
N PRO A 223 4.65 27.21 25.44
CA PRO A 223 5.18 27.48 26.76
C PRO A 223 4.14 28.28 27.57
N VAL A 224 3.88 27.81 28.78
CA VAL A 224 3.14 28.55 29.79
C VAL A 224 3.96 29.78 30.15
N SER A 225 3.53 30.95 29.68
CA SER A 225 4.00 32.23 30.20
C SER A 225 2.80 33.06 30.65
N ASP A 226 2.81 33.27 31.96
CA ASP A 226 2.16 34.29 32.78
C ASP A 226 0.65 34.29 33.06
N TYR A 227 0.41 34.42 34.36
CA TYR A 227 -0.85 34.61 35.06
C TYR A 227 -1.35 36.06 34.97
N SER A 228 -2.64 36.22 35.32
CA SER A 228 -3.36 37.45 35.70
C SER A 228 -4.10 38.14 34.53
N GLN A 229 -5.37 38.58 34.62
CA GLN A 229 -6.28 38.89 35.73
C GLN A 229 -7.76 38.61 35.37
N GLN A 230 -8.59 38.54 36.42
CA GLN A 230 -10.06 38.50 36.45
C GLN A 230 -10.77 39.52 35.54
N THR A 231 -11.97 39.15 35.08
CA THR A 231 -13.19 39.88 35.45
C THR A 231 -14.45 39.05 35.21
N VAL A 232 -15.27 38.98 36.26
CA VAL A 232 -16.65 38.48 36.29
C VAL A 232 -17.55 39.61 35.84
N ILE A 233 -18.44 39.38 34.85
CA ILE A 233 -19.76 40.05 34.80
C ILE A 233 -20.80 39.05 34.33
N GLN A 234 -21.84 38.91 35.16
CA GLN A 234 -23.08 38.19 34.92
C GLN A 234 -24.20 39.22 34.67
N SER A 235 -25.11 38.95 33.73
CA SER A 235 -26.52 39.42 33.69
C SER A 235 -27.18 38.84 32.43
N GLN A 236 -28.11 37.89 32.52
CA GLN A 236 -29.56 38.02 32.81
C GLN A 236 -30.45 38.49 31.64
N VAL A 237 -31.10 37.49 31.03
CA VAL A 237 -32.53 37.36 30.65
C VAL A 237 -33.41 38.62 30.60
N ILE A 238 -34.11 38.82 29.48
CA ILE A 238 -35.52 39.25 29.44
C ILE A 238 -36.28 38.39 28.41
N SER A 239 -37.45 37.91 28.83
CA SER A 239 -38.50 37.21 28.08
C SER A 239 -39.70 38.14 27.94
N ALA A 240 -40.47 38.05 26.85
CA ALA A 240 -41.94 38.19 26.86
C ALA A 240 -42.58 38.23 25.44
N HIS A 241 -43.44 37.23 25.19
CA HIS A 241 -44.79 37.26 24.57
C HIS A 241 -44.98 37.81 23.14
N THR A 242 -45.79 37.25 22.23
CA THR A 242 -47.15 36.68 22.30
C THR A 242 -47.41 35.82 21.06
N GLY A 243 -48.31 34.82 21.17
CA GLY A 243 -48.65 33.91 20.08
C GLY A 243 -49.77 34.39 19.16
N SER A 244 -49.85 33.81 17.96
CA SER A 244 -51.05 33.18 17.38
C SER A 244 -50.78 32.70 15.94
N SER A 245 -51.20 31.47 15.68
CA SER A 245 -51.55 30.85 14.38
C SER A 245 -53.10 30.77 14.38
N PRO A 246 -53.88 30.72 13.27
CA PRO A 246 -53.55 29.98 12.03
C PRO A 246 -54.09 30.56 10.71
N GLN A 247 -53.58 30.06 9.58
CA GLN A 247 -54.38 29.27 8.60
C GLN A 247 -53.64 29.07 7.27
N HIS A 248 -53.83 27.87 6.74
CA HIS A 248 -53.42 27.41 5.41
C HIS A 248 -53.95 28.32 4.29
N GLY A 249 -53.02 28.91 3.56
CA GLY A 249 -53.22 29.36 2.18
C GLY A 249 -52.02 28.90 1.38
N VAL A 250 -52.21 27.86 0.56
CA VAL A 250 -51.16 27.36 -0.32
C VAL A 250 -51.18 28.21 -1.59
N ASP A 251 -50.29 29.20 -1.65
CA ASP A 251 -50.02 29.95 -2.87
C ASP A 251 -48.53 29.79 -3.21
N PHE A 252 -48.23 28.84 -4.11
CA PHE A 252 -46.85 28.44 -4.42
C PHE A 252 -46.23 29.39 -5.44
N SER A 253 -45.50 30.40 -4.94
CA SER A 253 -44.57 31.22 -5.71
C SER A 253 -43.46 30.35 -6.34
N SER A 254 -43.12 30.64 -7.60
CA SER A 254 -42.20 29.88 -8.47
C SER A 254 -40.78 29.65 -7.90
N LYS A 255 -40.38 30.42 -6.88
CA LYS A 255 -39.10 30.24 -6.17
C LYS A 255 -39.11 29.01 -5.25
N TYR A 256 -40.26 28.68 -4.65
CA TYR A 256 -40.38 27.54 -3.72
C TYR A 256 -40.43 26.20 -4.45
N THR A 257 -40.92 26.18 -5.70
CA THR A 257 -40.90 24.98 -6.56
C THR A 257 -39.47 24.46 -6.76
N ILE A 258 -38.49 25.35 -6.89
CA ILE A 258 -37.06 24.99 -7.04
C ILE A 258 -36.52 24.38 -5.75
N PHE A 259 -36.84 24.95 -4.58
CA PHE A 259 -36.42 24.39 -3.28
C PHE A 259 -37.05 23.03 -3.00
N VAL A 260 -38.31 22.83 -3.40
CA VAL A 260 -38.99 21.52 -3.27
C VAL A 260 -38.31 20.48 -4.17
N ILE A 261 -37.97 20.83 -5.41
CA ILE A 261 -37.25 19.93 -6.34
C ILE A 261 -35.87 19.58 -5.78
N LEU A 262 -35.10 20.56 -5.29
CA LEU A 262 -33.79 20.34 -4.69
C LEU A 262 -33.87 19.46 -3.44
N ALA A 263 -34.88 19.66 -2.58
CA ALA A 263 -35.09 18.84 -1.40
C ALA A 263 -35.46 17.39 -1.76
N ILE A 264 -36.27 17.18 -2.82
CA ILE A 264 -36.60 15.84 -3.33
C ILE A 264 -35.36 15.15 -3.89
N ILE A 265 -34.55 15.86 -4.68
CA ILE A 265 -33.29 15.31 -5.23
C ILE A 265 -32.33 14.93 -4.10
N LEU A 266 -32.18 15.79 -3.08
CA LEU A 266 -31.33 15.51 -1.93
C LEU A 266 -31.84 14.31 -1.12
N GLY A 267 -33.16 14.20 -0.95
CA GLY A 267 -33.81 13.07 -0.30
C GLY A 267 -33.58 11.76 -1.05
N ILE A 268 -33.78 11.75 -2.37
CA ILE A 268 -33.50 10.59 -3.23
C ILE A 268 -32.02 10.21 -3.15
N PHE A 269 -31.11 11.18 -3.20
CA PHE A 269 -29.67 10.93 -3.07
C PHE A 269 -29.31 10.28 -1.73
N LEU A 270 -29.88 10.74 -0.62
CA LEU A 270 -29.66 10.16 0.71
C LEU A 270 -30.27 8.75 0.84
N ILE A 271 -31.40 8.49 0.20
CA ILE A 271 -32.00 7.15 0.13
C ILE A 271 -31.14 6.22 -0.72
N LEU A 272 -30.61 6.68 -1.85
CA LEU A 272 -29.67 5.90 -2.66
C LEU A 272 -28.35 5.64 -1.92
N LEU A 273 -27.86 6.59 -1.13
CA LEU A 273 -26.67 6.44 -0.29
C LEU A 273 -26.90 5.44 0.85
N SER A 274 -28.07 5.48 1.48
CA SER A 274 -28.43 4.50 2.52
C SER A 274 -28.64 3.13 1.92
N MET A 275 -29.34 3.02 0.78
CA MET A 275 -29.43 1.76 0.04
C MET A 275 -28.06 1.28 -0.43
N TYR A 276 -27.10 2.14 -0.78
CA TYR A 276 -25.72 1.73 -1.04
C TYR A 276 -25.05 1.14 0.21
N MET A 277 -25.35 1.66 1.40
CA MET A 277 -24.85 1.15 2.68
C MET A 277 -25.56 -0.14 3.16
N PHE A 278 -26.79 -0.40 2.69
CA PHE A 278 -27.63 -1.55 3.08
C PHE A 278 -27.81 -2.63 1.99
N THR A 279 -27.44 -2.35 0.74
CA THR A 279 -27.37 -3.34 -0.34
C THR A 279 -26.00 -4.00 -0.25
N PRO A 280 -25.87 -5.35 -0.36
CA PRO A 280 -24.60 -6.05 -0.18
C PRO A 280 -23.60 -5.81 -1.32
N PHE A 281 -23.71 -4.71 -2.05
CA PHE A 281 -22.82 -4.34 -3.15
C PHE A 281 -21.43 -3.92 -2.66
N GLY A 282 -21.30 -3.31 -1.48
CA GLY A 282 -19.98 -2.99 -0.89
C GLY A 282 -19.16 -4.24 -0.59
N SER A 283 -19.77 -5.24 0.04
CA SER A 283 -19.17 -6.55 0.29
C SER A 283 -19.06 -7.40 -0.98
N TRP A 284 -19.96 -7.24 -1.96
CA TRP A 284 -19.86 -7.90 -3.27
C TRP A 284 -18.75 -7.34 -4.15
N LEU A 285 -18.46 -6.04 -4.10
CA LEU A 285 -17.35 -5.41 -4.82
C LEU A 285 -16.00 -5.95 -4.31
N LEU A 286 -15.85 -6.11 -2.98
CA LEU A 286 -14.70 -6.73 -2.33
C LEU A 286 -14.64 -8.25 -2.57
N ARG A 287 -15.78 -8.95 -2.56
CA ARG A 287 -15.87 -10.38 -2.96
C ARG A 287 -15.53 -10.58 -4.44
N ARG A 288 -15.75 -9.56 -5.29
CA ARG A 288 -15.29 -9.54 -6.68
C ARG A 288 -13.77 -9.47 -6.81
N ILE A 289 -13.07 -8.86 -5.84
CA ILE A 289 -11.61 -8.92 -5.76
C ILE A 289 -11.14 -10.35 -5.47
N GLN A 290 -11.85 -11.09 -4.61
CA GLN A 290 -11.62 -12.53 -4.43
C GLN A 290 -12.02 -13.36 -5.67
N HIS A 291 -13.05 -12.99 -6.43
CA HIS A 291 -13.33 -13.63 -7.74
C HIS A 291 -12.24 -13.36 -8.78
N LYS A 292 -11.51 -12.23 -8.72
CA LYS A 292 -10.32 -12.02 -9.57
C LYS A 292 -9.18 -13.00 -9.25
N LYS A 293 -9.14 -13.59 -8.05
CA LYS A 293 -8.24 -14.71 -7.73
C LYS A 293 -8.55 -15.96 -8.57
N ILE A 294 -9.83 -16.17 -8.92
CA ILE A 294 -10.28 -17.25 -9.81
C ILE A 294 -9.94 -16.93 -11.28
N THR A 295 -10.07 -15.67 -11.70
CA THR A 295 -9.65 -15.26 -13.06
C THR A 295 -8.12 -15.29 -13.24
N PHE A 296 -7.34 -15.24 -12.15
CA PHE A 296 -5.88 -15.35 -12.22
C PHE A 296 -5.40 -16.79 -12.46
N SER A 297 -6.09 -17.80 -11.93
CA SER A 297 -5.77 -19.21 -12.26
C SER A 297 -6.01 -19.50 -13.75
N ASP A 298 -6.98 -18.83 -14.37
CA ASP A 298 -7.25 -18.96 -15.81
C ASP A 298 -6.11 -18.34 -16.64
N LEU A 299 -5.53 -17.22 -16.20
CA LEU A 299 -4.33 -16.62 -16.83
C LEU A 299 -3.06 -17.47 -16.60
N GLU A 300 -2.98 -18.18 -15.48
CA GLU A 300 -1.92 -19.14 -15.18
C GLU A 300 -1.96 -20.35 -16.12
N GLU A 301 -3.16 -20.82 -16.46
CA GLU A 301 -3.34 -21.88 -17.45
C GLU A 301 -2.90 -21.42 -18.85
N GLU A 302 -3.29 -20.22 -19.29
CA GLU A 302 -2.86 -19.67 -20.59
C GLU A 302 -1.35 -19.41 -20.67
N THR A 303 -0.73 -18.91 -19.60
CA THR A 303 0.73 -18.65 -19.59
C THR A 303 1.56 -19.93 -19.53
N ASN A 304 1.12 -20.95 -18.78
CA ASN A 304 1.76 -22.27 -18.78
C ASN A 304 1.62 -22.97 -20.14
N GLN A 305 0.49 -22.82 -20.82
CA GLN A 305 0.30 -23.32 -22.19
C GLN A 305 1.26 -22.64 -23.17
N LEU A 306 1.45 -21.32 -23.09
CA LEU A 306 2.38 -20.59 -23.96
C LEU A 306 3.85 -20.98 -23.71
N LEU A 307 4.25 -21.16 -22.46
CA LEU A 307 5.62 -21.62 -22.12
C LEU A 307 5.91 -23.03 -22.65
N ASN A 308 4.94 -23.94 -22.57
CA ASN A 308 5.09 -25.29 -23.12
C ASN A 308 5.22 -25.28 -24.65
N ILE A 309 4.51 -24.39 -25.35
CA ILE A 309 4.62 -24.24 -26.81
C ILE A 309 6.01 -23.73 -27.21
N ASP A 310 6.57 -22.79 -26.46
CA ASP A 310 7.89 -22.21 -26.75
C ASP A 310 9.02 -23.23 -26.48
N GLU A 311 8.89 -24.03 -25.42
CA GLU A 311 9.80 -25.14 -25.13
C GLU A 311 9.76 -26.24 -26.20
N ASP A 312 8.57 -26.57 -26.71
CA ASP A 312 8.42 -27.52 -27.82
C ASP A 312 8.99 -26.97 -29.14
N LEU A 313 8.86 -25.66 -29.40
CA LEU A 313 9.47 -25.00 -30.56
C LEU A 313 11.00 -25.00 -30.49
N LEU A 314 11.58 -24.77 -29.31
CA LEU A 314 13.02 -24.85 -29.08
C LEU A 314 13.53 -26.29 -29.29
N LYS A 315 12.80 -27.28 -28.77
CA LYS A 315 13.12 -28.71 -28.94
C LYS A 315 12.98 -29.19 -30.39
N TYR A 316 12.11 -28.57 -31.17
CA TYR A 316 11.97 -28.84 -32.60
C TYR A 316 13.06 -28.14 -33.43
N SER A 317 13.43 -26.91 -33.06
CA SER A 317 14.53 -26.15 -33.67
C SER A 317 15.87 -26.88 -33.55
N ASP A 318 16.16 -27.49 -32.40
CA ASP A 318 17.39 -28.27 -32.17
C ASP A 318 17.48 -29.56 -33.02
N LYS A 319 16.40 -29.96 -33.71
CA LYS A 319 16.39 -31.12 -34.61
C LYS A 319 16.56 -30.77 -36.09
N VAL A 320 16.56 -29.48 -36.48
CA VAL A 320 16.69 -29.08 -37.88
C VAL A 320 18.10 -28.51 -38.13
N HIS A 321 19.03 -29.38 -38.55
CA HIS A 321 20.32 -28.95 -39.10
C HIS A 321 20.09 -28.28 -40.46
N TYR A 322 20.13 -26.95 -40.52
CA TYR A 322 20.23 -26.23 -41.79
C TYR A 322 21.66 -26.30 -42.33
N THR A 323 21.81 -26.81 -43.55
CA THR A 323 23.10 -26.78 -44.27
C THR A 323 23.18 -25.47 -45.04
N ILE A 324 23.95 -24.51 -44.56
CA ILE A 324 24.25 -23.27 -45.30
C ILE A 324 25.55 -23.50 -46.07
N SER A 325 25.47 -23.61 -47.40
CA SER A 325 26.64 -23.60 -48.28
C SER A 325 26.99 -22.16 -48.66
N TYR A 326 28.23 -21.75 -48.38
CA TYR A 326 28.78 -20.48 -48.86
C TYR A 326 29.34 -20.67 -50.27
N ASN A 327 28.76 -19.99 -51.26
CA ASN A 327 29.40 -19.82 -52.55
C ASN A 327 30.26 -18.54 -52.49
N THR A 328 31.59 -18.70 -52.49
CA THR A 328 32.53 -17.60 -52.68
C THR A 328 32.66 -17.29 -54.16
N VAL A 329 32.27 -16.07 -54.55
CA VAL A 329 32.52 -15.53 -55.89
C VAL A 329 33.95 -14.99 -55.92
N THR A 330 34.84 -15.66 -56.62
CA THR A 330 36.16 -15.13 -56.99
C THR A 330 36.02 -14.24 -58.22
N ASN A 331 36.32 -12.95 -58.07
CA ASN A 331 36.56 -12.05 -59.19
C ASN A 331 38.00 -12.25 -59.69
N ALA A 332 38.16 -12.57 -60.98
CA ALA A 332 39.39 -12.43 -61.74
C ALA A 332 39.05 -11.80 -63.09
#